data_AF-A0A7I6N2Z6-F1
#
_entry.id   AF-A0A7I6N2Z6-F1
#
_cell.length_a   1.000
_cell.length_b   1.000
_cell.length_c   1.000
_cell.angle_alpha   90.00
_cell.angle_beta   90.00
_cell.angle_gamma   90.00
#
_symmetry.space_group_name_H-M   'P 1'
#
loop_
_entity.id
_entity.type
_entity.pdbx_description
1 polymer ?
#
loop_
_entity_poly.entity_id
_entity_poly.type
_entity_poly.pdbx_seq_one_letter_code
_entity_poly.pdbx_strand_id
1 'polypeptide(L)'
;MLFSALATMALSADSSFLGDPVSADELGNRMALAMREIGKILDKLLVPLVVIFTVIAVMLIIVGSMSKSGTLKKTGVMMFLCECGGILLYFSIPLVLGFLRHISDILNGV
;
A
#
# COMPACT_ATOMS: atom_id res chain seq x y z
N MET A 1 -11.88 26.93 -0.60
CA MET A 1 -11.42 26.51 -1.95
C MET A 1 -11.09 25.02 -2.03
N LEU A 2 -10.43 24.41 -1.03
CA LEU A 2 -10.16 22.96 -1.00
C LEU A 2 -11.41 22.06 -0.86
N PHE A 3 -12.45 22.52 -0.15
CA PHE A 3 -13.68 21.74 0.06
C PHE A 3 -14.56 21.64 -1.20
N SER A 4 -14.49 22.64 -2.09
CA SER A 4 -15.20 22.65 -3.37
C SER A 4 -14.55 21.68 -4.36
N ALA A 5 -13.22 21.58 -4.41
CA ALA A 5 -12.53 20.60 -5.26
C ALA A 5 -12.84 19.16 -4.83
N LEU A 6 -12.94 18.90 -3.52
CA LEU A 6 -13.29 17.57 -2.99
C LEU A 6 -14.76 17.19 -3.28
N ALA A 7 -15.67 18.15 -3.21
CA ALA A 7 -17.08 17.95 -3.57
C ALA A 7 -17.28 17.75 -5.08
N THR A 8 -16.54 18.45 -5.94
CA THR A 8 -16.61 18.26 -7.39
C THR A 8 -16.01 16.91 -7.81
N MET A 9 -14.95 16.43 -7.14
CA MET A 9 -14.40 15.08 -7.38
C MET A 9 -15.35 13.96 -6.94
N ALA A 10 -16.12 14.18 -5.86
CA ALA A 10 -17.14 13.24 -5.40
C ALA A 10 -18.38 13.22 -6.32
N LEU A 11 -18.75 14.36 -6.90
CA LEU A 11 -19.93 14.49 -7.77
C LEU A 11 -19.66 14.11 -9.24
N SER A 12 -18.40 14.15 -9.69
CA SER A 12 -17.99 13.62 -11.01
C SER A 12 -17.85 12.10 -11.03
N ALA A 13 -17.98 11.43 -9.88
CA ALA A 13 -17.90 9.98 -9.77
C ALA A 13 -19.20 9.24 -10.12
N ASP A 14 -20.31 9.97 -10.40
CA ASP A 14 -21.66 9.40 -10.36
C ASP A 14 -22.48 9.55 -11.65
N SER A 15 -21.88 9.34 -12.83
CA SER A 15 -22.70 9.13 -14.05
C SER A 15 -22.07 8.23 -15.11
N SER A 16 -20.77 7.93 -15.02
CA SER A 16 -20.11 6.90 -15.83
C SER A 16 -20.18 5.49 -15.20
N PHE A 17 -20.73 5.38 -13.99
CA PHE A 17 -20.90 4.10 -13.27
C PHE A 17 -22.06 3.23 -13.81
N LEU A 18 -22.91 3.80 -14.68
CA LEU A 18 -23.90 3.07 -15.49
C LEU A 18 -23.39 2.79 -16.92
N GLY A 19 -22.06 2.67 -17.09
CA GLY A 19 -21.47 2.17 -18.32
C GLY A 19 -21.65 0.65 -18.42
N ASP A 20 -21.85 0.17 -19.64
CA ASP A 20 -22.03 -1.24 -20.04
C ASP A 20 -21.29 -2.26 -19.17
N PRO A 21 -21.85 -3.48 -18.97
CA PRO A 21 -21.27 -4.51 -18.10
C PRO A 21 -19.78 -4.68 -18.41
N VAL A 22 -18.96 -4.13 -17.51
CA VAL A 22 -17.51 -4.16 -17.63
C VAL A 22 -17.12 -5.62 -17.47
N SER A 23 -16.51 -6.21 -18.50
CA SER A 23 -16.02 -7.58 -18.40
C SER A 23 -15.06 -7.69 -17.22
N ALA A 24 -15.07 -8.83 -16.53
CA ALA A 24 -14.21 -9.02 -15.36
C ALA A 24 -12.72 -8.82 -15.70
N ASP A 25 -12.33 -9.05 -16.96
CA ASP A 25 -11.01 -8.74 -17.51
C ASP A 25 -10.73 -7.24 -17.62
N GLU A 26 -11.68 -6.44 -18.12
CA GLU A 26 -11.52 -4.99 -18.25
C GLU A 26 -11.42 -4.32 -16.86
N LEU A 27 -12.20 -4.81 -15.89
CA LEU A 27 -12.11 -4.37 -14.50
C LEU A 27 -10.77 -4.77 -13.87
N GLY A 28 -10.37 -6.04 -14.01
CA GLY A 28 -9.10 -6.55 -13.50
C GLY A 28 -7.89 -5.82 -14.09
N ASN A 29 -7.94 -5.46 -15.37
CA ASN A 29 -6.87 -4.76 -16.05
C ASN A 29 -6.77 -3.29 -15.61
N ARG A 30 -7.91 -2.60 -15.46
CA ARG A 30 -7.94 -1.21 -14.92
C ARG A 30 -7.46 -1.17 -13.47
N MET A 31 -7.86 -2.14 -12.67
CA MET A 31 -7.43 -2.26 -11.27
C MET A 31 -5.93 -2.58 -11.16
N ALA A 32 -5.41 -3.47 -12.01
CA ALA A 32 -3.99 -3.77 -12.09
C ALA A 32 -3.15 -2.55 -12.56
N LEU A 33 -3.67 -1.75 -13.50
CA LEU A 33 -3.03 -0.51 -13.95
C LEU A 33 -2.96 0.51 -12.82
N ALA A 34 -4.09 0.77 -12.15
CA ALA A 34 -4.16 1.67 -11.00
C ALA A 34 -3.20 1.23 -9.87
N MET A 35 -3.20 -0.07 -9.54
CA MET A 35 -2.27 -0.61 -8.54
C MET A 35 -0.81 -0.52 -8.95
N ARG A 36 -0.47 -0.68 -10.25
CA ARG A 36 0.90 -0.48 -10.75
C ARG A 36 1.36 0.96 -10.62
N GLU A 37 0.48 1.91 -10.88
CA GLU A 37 0.80 3.33 -10.81
C GLU A 37 0.97 3.79 -9.37
N ILE A 38 0.08 3.35 -8.48
CA ILE A 38 0.21 3.50 -7.02
C ILE A 38 1.51 2.83 -6.54
N GLY A 39 1.81 1.62 -7.03
CA GLY A 39 3.02 0.88 -6.70
C GLY A 39 4.30 1.62 -7.11
N LYS A 40 4.35 2.25 -8.29
CA LYS A 40 5.50 3.07 -8.72
C LYS A 40 5.72 4.31 -7.84
N ILE A 41 4.63 4.96 -7.42
CA ILE A 41 4.70 6.12 -6.53
C ILE A 41 5.15 5.68 -5.14
N LEU A 42 4.60 4.58 -4.62
CA LEU A 42 5.07 3.96 -3.39
C LEU A 42 6.55 3.56 -3.51
N ASP A 43 7.00 2.90 -4.56
CA ASP A 43 8.41 2.49 -4.67
C ASP A 43 9.36 3.69 -4.64
N LYS A 44 9.02 4.81 -5.30
CA LYS A 44 9.87 6.00 -5.30
C LYS A 44 9.91 6.74 -3.96
N LEU A 45 8.84 6.68 -3.17
CA LEU A 45 8.73 7.44 -1.92
C LEU A 45 8.93 6.57 -0.68
N LEU A 46 8.25 5.42 -0.64
CA LEU A 46 8.23 4.45 0.45
C LEU A 46 9.60 3.78 0.63
N VAL A 47 10.25 3.35 -0.46
CA VAL A 47 11.57 2.67 -0.35
C VAL A 47 12.63 3.55 0.31
N PRO A 48 12.90 4.80 -0.13
CA PRO A 48 13.88 5.63 0.56
C PRO A 48 13.43 6.00 1.98
N LEU A 49 12.12 6.13 2.22
CA LEU A 49 11.58 6.43 3.54
C LEU A 49 11.78 5.28 4.53
N VAL A 50 11.53 4.04 4.10
CA VAL A 50 11.83 2.81 4.86
C VAL A 50 13.32 2.73 5.16
N VAL A 51 14.19 2.96 4.19
CA VAL A 51 15.65 2.95 4.45
C VAL A 51 16.03 3.94 5.56
N ILE A 52 15.47 5.15 5.55
CA ILE A 52 15.72 6.16 6.60
C ILE A 52 15.19 5.67 7.97
N PHE A 53 13.96 5.17 8.03
CA PHE A 53 13.37 4.68 9.28
C PHE A 53 14.10 3.47 9.85
N THR A 54 14.54 2.54 8.98
CA THR A 54 15.36 1.40 9.37
C THR A 54 16.68 1.87 10.00
N VAL A 55 17.37 2.84 9.40
CA VAL A 55 18.62 3.39 9.96
C VAL A 55 18.37 4.03 11.33
N ILE A 56 17.28 4.79 11.49
CA ILE A 56 16.90 5.40 12.77
C ILE A 56 16.59 4.31 13.81
N ALA A 57 15.83 3.29 13.46
CA ALA A 57 15.48 2.18 14.34
C ALA A 57 16.74 1.44 14.82
N VAL A 58 17.68 1.14 13.91
CA VAL A 58 18.96 0.51 14.24
C VAL A 58 19.78 1.40 15.18
N MET A 59 19.87 2.70 14.92
CA MET A 59 20.57 3.64 15.79
C MET A 59 19.95 3.69 17.20
N LEU A 60 18.62 3.71 17.31
CA LEU A 60 17.93 3.67 18.60
C LEU A 60 18.16 2.36 19.35
N ILE A 61 18.23 1.22 18.65
CA ILE A 61 18.56 -0.08 19.25
C ILE A 61 20.00 -0.08 19.79
N ILE A 62 20.96 0.44 19.02
CA ILE A 62 22.37 0.51 19.43
C ILE A 62 22.53 1.46 20.62
N VAL A 63 22.03 2.69 20.53
CA VAL A 63 22.08 3.70 21.59
C VAL A 63 21.35 3.22 22.84
N GLY A 64 20.18 2.59 22.68
CA GLY A 64 19.42 2.00 23.77
C GLY A 64 20.15 0.85 24.46
N SER A 65 20.87 0.03 23.69
CA SER A 65 21.69 -1.07 24.21
C SER A 65 22.91 -0.55 24.98
N MET A 66 23.60 0.47 24.46
CA MET A 66 24.75 1.09 25.15
C MET A 66 24.33 1.83 26.42
N SER A 67 23.20 2.55 26.37
CA SER A 67 22.67 3.30 27.51
C SER A 67 22.00 2.43 28.57
N LYS A 68 21.94 1.10 28.39
CA LYS A 68 21.13 0.15 29.17
C LYS A 68 19.67 0.58 29.35
N SER A 69 19.16 1.41 28.43
CA SER A 69 17.83 1.97 28.49
C SER A 69 16.86 1.03 27.77
N GLY A 70 16.09 0.28 28.55
CA GLY A 70 15.08 -0.65 28.04
C GLY A 70 14.02 0.05 27.17
N THR A 71 13.73 1.33 27.43
CA THR A 71 12.75 2.12 26.67
C THR A 71 13.23 2.40 25.25
N LEU A 72 14.46 2.89 25.08
CA LEU A 72 15.05 3.15 23.75
C LEU A 72 15.15 1.87 22.92
N LYS A 73 15.56 0.77 23.54
CA LYS A 73 15.63 -0.53 22.89
C LYS A 73 14.25 -1.03 22.46
N LYS A 74 13.22 -0.90 23.33
CA LYS A 74 11.83 -1.25 22.97
C LYS A 74 11.31 -0.40 21.83
N THR A 75 11.53 0.91 21.84
CA THR A 75 11.10 1.81 20.76
C THR A 75 11.73 1.43 19.43
N GLY A 76 13.05 1.19 19.39
CA GLY A 76 13.72 0.77 18.16
C GLY A 76 13.21 -0.57 17.62
N VAL A 77 12.97 -1.56 18.50
CA VAL A 77 12.37 -2.86 18.12
C VAL A 77 10.93 -2.71 17.63
N MET A 78 10.15 -1.81 18.25
CA MET A 78 8.76 -1.56 17.86
C MET A 78 8.67 -0.86 16.50
N MET A 79 9.57 0.07 16.22
CA MET A 79 9.69 0.68 14.89
C MET A 79 10.03 -0.38 13.83
N PHE A 80 11.00 -1.25 14.13
CA PHE A 80 11.40 -2.32 13.22
C PHE A 80 10.25 -3.31 12.93
N LEU A 81 9.47 -3.70 13.95
CA LEU A 81 8.30 -4.55 13.77
C LEU A 81 7.21 -3.89 12.94
N CYS A 82 6.95 -2.59 13.16
CA CYS A 82 5.99 -1.83 12.37
C CYS A 82 6.40 -1.77 10.90
N GLU A 83 7.70 -1.59 10.65
CA GLU A 83 8.29 -1.56 9.30
C GLU A 83 8.14 -2.92 8.59
N CYS A 84 8.44 -4.02 9.27
CA CYS A 84 8.19 -5.36 8.74
C CYS A 84 6.71 -5.59 8.43
N GLY A 85 5.81 -5.11 9.29
CA GLY A 85 4.36 -5.18 9.04
C GLY A 85 3.92 -4.38 7.81
N GLY A 86 4.47 -3.18 7.62
CA GLY A 86 4.22 -2.35 6.44
C GLY A 86 4.70 -2.99 5.14
N ILE A 87 5.87 -3.64 5.16
CA ILE A 87 6.41 -4.40 4.02
C ILE A 87 5.50 -5.60 3.70
N LEU A 88 5.02 -6.31 4.71
CA LEU A 88 4.05 -7.41 4.55
C LEU A 88 2.74 -6.95 3.91
N LEU A 89 2.24 -5.78 4.31
CA LEU A 89 1.06 -5.16 3.68
C LEU A 89 1.32 -4.75 2.23
N TYR A 90 2.52 -4.26 1.92
CA TYR A 90 2.90 -3.96 0.54
C TYR A 90 2.89 -5.23 -0.34
N PHE A 91 3.42 -6.34 0.16
CA PHE A 91 3.43 -7.62 -0.57
C PHE A 91 2.07 -8.31 -0.67
N SER A 92 1.06 -7.91 0.11
CA SER A 92 -0.28 -8.48 0.00
C SER A 92 -1.10 -7.85 -1.14
N ILE A 93 -0.71 -6.69 -1.68
CA ILE A 93 -1.35 -6.07 -2.85
C ILE A 93 -1.36 -7.01 -4.08
N PRO A 94 -0.22 -7.56 -4.55
CA PRO A 94 -0.23 -8.50 -5.68
C PRO A 94 -0.97 -9.79 -5.36
N LEU A 95 -1.01 -10.20 -4.09
CA LEU A 95 -1.72 -11.39 -3.64
C LEU A 95 -3.25 -11.22 -3.79
N VAL A 96 -3.77 -10.06 -3.40
CA VAL A 96 -5.18 -9.69 -3.62
C VAL A 96 -5.51 -9.62 -5.10
N LEU A 97 -4.66 -8.98 -5.92
CA LEU A 97 -4.87 -8.93 -7.38
C LEU A 97 -4.85 -10.32 -8.03
N GLY A 98 -3.96 -11.21 -7.58
CA GLY A 98 -3.94 -12.61 -8.02
C GLY A 98 -5.23 -13.34 -7.66
N PHE A 99 -5.76 -13.10 -6.45
CA PHE A 99 -7.02 -13.68 -6.00
C PHE A 99 -8.22 -13.18 -6.82
N LEU A 100 -8.29 -11.88 -7.12
CA LEU A 100 -9.33 -11.32 -8.00
C LEU A 100 -9.27 -11.91 -9.41
N ARG A 101 -8.07 -12.07 -9.97
CA ARG A 101 -7.88 -12.73 -11.27
C ARG A 101 -8.36 -14.17 -11.25
N HIS A 102 -8.02 -14.92 -10.19
CA HIS A 102 -8.43 -16.31 -10.08
C HIS A 102 -9.95 -16.46 -10.00
N ILE A 103 -10.63 -15.58 -9.26
CA ILE A 103 -12.10 -15.56 -9.21
C ILE A 103 -12.69 -15.20 -10.58
N SER A 104 -12.09 -14.24 -11.30
CA SER A 104 -12.49 -13.86 -12.65
C SER A 104 -12.41 -15.03 -13.63
N ASP A 105 -11.30 -15.80 -13.59
CA ASP A 105 -11.11 -16.97 -14.45
C ASP A 105 -12.18 -18.05 -14.19
N ILE A 106 -12.45 -18.34 -12.91
CA ILE A 106 -13.49 -19.30 -12.51
C ILE A 106 -14.89 -18.85 -12.96
N LEU A 107 -15.19 -17.54 -12.85
CA LEU A 107 -16.51 -17.00 -13.18
C LEU A 107 -16.76 -16.93 -14.70
N ASN A 108 -15.70 -16.69 -15.49
CA ASN A 108 -15.77 -16.66 -16.95
C ASN A 108 -15.71 -18.05 -17.61
N GLY A 109 -15.55 -19.12 -16.83
CA GLY A 109 -15.67 -20.50 -17.33
C GLY A 109 -14.51 -20.93 -18.23
N VAL A 110 -13.29 -20.52 -17.91
CA VAL A 110 -12.05 -21.12 -18.44
C VAL A 110 -11.51 -22.17 -17.46
#